data_AF-A0A836RJT3-F1
#
_entry.id   AF-A0A836RJT3-F1
#
_cell.length_a   1.000
_cell.length_b   1.000
_cell.length_c   1.000
_cell.angle_alpha   90.00
_cell.angle_beta   90.00
_cell.angle_gamma   90.00
#
_symmetry.space_group_name_H-M   'P 1'
#
loop_
_entity.id
_entity.type
_entity.pdbx_description
1 polymer ?
#
loop_
_entity_poly.entity_id
_entity_poly.type
_entity_poly.pdbx_seq_one_letter_code
_entity_poly.pdbx_strand_id
1 'polypeptide(L)'
;LFTRWTSQVRPETVHPEYPRPQMVREAWRNLNGLWDYAVVATDAPQPSKFDGKILVPFPIESALSGVGKRLDETSRLWYRRSFVVPKDWNGKRILLHFGAVDWDATVWVNGKQVGSHRGGYDPFRFDITDALKPGGSQELVVAVWDPTADGQAKGKQVRKPRGIWYTPSSGIWQTVWLEPVAATHLETLRIVPLFDESAVEIRPTIVGAPGSRLRLQVDVLESDRVIRSETFALELPGEGDASKRATPSLRVPVPDFKPWSPDSPFLYDLRITVIRDGQTVDRIGSYFGMRKISIGPDARGITRILLNNRFVFQIGFLDQGFWPDGLYTAPTDEALRFDIEFTKKLGMNMARKHVKVEMQRWYYWCDRLGLLVWQDMPSMAARRTPTPESRKQFELELKRLIETHINHPSIVMWIVFNEGWGQYDTERLVMSILIAVLLLCCITSWVAT
;
A
#
# COMPACT_ATOMS: atom_id res chain seq x y z
N LEU A 1 11.40 -24.48 0.68
CA LEU A 1 12.67 -23.94 1.21
C LEU A 1 12.30 -23.00 2.36
N PHE A 2 13.02 -23.03 3.48
CA PHE A 2 12.72 -22.17 4.62
C PHE A 2 13.85 -21.17 4.83
N THR A 3 13.50 -19.96 5.24
CA THR A 3 14.47 -18.93 5.61
C THR A 3 14.83 -19.04 7.10
N ARG A 4 15.85 -18.31 7.55
CA ARG A 4 16.16 -18.21 8.98
C ARG A 4 15.04 -17.54 9.79
N TRP A 5 14.23 -16.70 9.15
CA TRP A 5 13.13 -15.97 9.80
C TRP A 5 11.87 -16.82 9.93
N THR A 6 11.71 -17.92 9.19
CA THR A 6 10.56 -18.84 9.33
C THR A 6 10.36 -19.24 10.79
N SER A 7 11.46 -19.56 11.47
CA SER A 7 11.44 -20.00 12.87
C SER A 7 11.00 -18.94 13.88
N GLN A 8 10.85 -17.68 13.45
CA GLN A 8 10.43 -16.55 14.27
C GLN A 8 8.93 -16.24 14.11
N VAL A 9 8.28 -16.79 13.08
CA VAL A 9 6.85 -16.59 12.85
C VAL A 9 6.06 -17.29 13.95
N ARG A 10 5.20 -16.52 14.63
CA ARG A 10 4.28 -17.01 15.67
C ARG A 10 2.89 -16.50 15.36
N PRO A 11 1.84 -17.33 15.40
CA PRO A 11 0.48 -16.88 15.09
C PRO A 11 -0.02 -15.70 15.93
N GLU A 12 0.46 -15.57 17.16
CA GLU A 12 0.02 -14.54 18.11
C GLU A 12 0.66 -13.17 17.82
N THR A 13 1.80 -13.15 17.14
CA THR A 13 2.63 -11.95 16.93
C THR A 13 3.12 -11.84 15.49
N VAL A 14 2.40 -12.39 14.51
CA VAL A 14 2.78 -12.33 13.09
C VAL A 14 2.53 -10.93 12.53
N HIS A 15 3.56 -10.33 11.92
CA HIS A 15 3.56 -8.94 11.44
C HIS A 15 2.91 -7.96 12.43
N PRO A 16 3.51 -7.77 13.62
CA PRO A 16 2.95 -6.94 14.69
C PRO A 16 3.08 -5.44 14.40
N GLU A 17 3.84 -5.05 13.38
CA GLU A 17 4.07 -3.67 13.01
C GLU A 17 2.78 -3.02 12.45
N TYR A 18 2.65 -1.70 12.65
CA TYR A 18 1.56 -0.96 12.02
C TYR A 18 1.71 -0.99 10.48
N PRO A 19 0.69 -1.44 9.72
CA PRO A 19 0.85 -1.72 8.28
C PRO A 19 1.01 -0.50 7.38
N ARG A 20 0.65 0.71 7.86
CA ARG A 20 0.61 1.94 7.05
C ARG A 20 1.59 3.01 7.58
N PRO A 21 2.90 2.85 7.37
CA PRO A 21 3.91 3.75 7.92
C PRO A 21 3.77 5.21 7.42
N GLN A 22 3.10 5.44 6.29
CA GLN A 22 2.82 6.77 5.73
C GLN A 22 1.58 7.47 6.32
N MET A 23 0.79 6.80 7.19
CA MET A 23 -0.40 7.38 7.83
C MET A 23 -0.71 6.62 9.13
N VAL A 24 0.16 6.83 10.13
CA VAL A 24 0.16 6.13 11.43
C VAL A 24 -0.93 6.65 12.35
N ARG A 25 -1.70 5.72 12.91
CA ARG A 25 -2.63 5.95 14.02
C ARG A 25 -2.16 5.15 15.21
N GLU A 26 -2.22 5.77 16.39
CA GLU A 26 -1.81 5.16 17.64
C GLU A 26 -2.79 4.06 18.08
N ALA A 27 -4.09 4.35 18.00
CA ALA A 27 -5.13 3.36 18.27
C ALA A 27 -5.38 2.52 17.01
N TRP A 28 -5.13 1.22 17.12
CA TRP A 28 -5.45 0.24 16.09
C TRP A 28 -5.46 -1.17 16.69
N ARG A 29 -5.95 -2.16 15.95
CA ARG A 29 -5.95 -3.56 16.37
C ARG A 29 -5.57 -4.47 15.21
N ASN A 30 -4.47 -5.22 15.37
CA ASN A 30 -4.08 -6.25 14.43
C ASN A 30 -5.06 -7.45 14.48
N LEU A 31 -5.48 -7.94 13.31
CA LEU A 31 -6.35 -9.11 13.15
C LEU A 31 -5.63 -10.29 12.49
N ASN A 32 -4.31 -10.22 12.31
CA ASN A 32 -3.50 -11.36 11.86
C ASN A 32 -3.51 -12.53 12.88
N GLY A 33 -3.03 -13.69 12.42
CA GLY A 33 -2.97 -14.92 13.21
C GLY A 33 -3.79 -16.03 12.57
N LEU A 34 -4.22 -17.02 13.36
CA LEU A 34 -5.01 -18.13 12.84
C LEU A 34 -6.47 -17.72 12.55
N TRP A 35 -6.93 -18.00 11.35
CA TRP A 35 -8.32 -17.89 10.92
C TRP A 35 -8.84 -19.27 10.56
N ASP A 36 -10.15 -19.49 10.71
CA ASP A 36 -10.77 -20.67 10.08
C ASP A 36 -10.74 -20.47 8.55
N TYR A 37 -10.47 -21.54 7.80
CA TYR A 37 -10.57 -21.50 6.33
C TYR A 37 -11.32 -22.69 5.75
N ALA A 38 -11.87 -22.51 4.55
CA ALA A 38 -12.47 -23.57 3.75
C ALA A 38 -12.29 -23.28 2.26
N VAL A 39 -12.06 -24.31 1.46
CA VAL A 39 -12.07 -24.20 -0.01
C VAL A 39 -13.27 -24.96 -0.56
N VAL A 40 -14.15 -24.26 -1.27
CA VAL A 40 -15.37 -24.82 -1.85
C VAL A 40 -15.48 -24.45 -3.34
N ALA A 41 -16.42 -25.05 -4.07
CA ALA A 41 -16.71 -24.64 -5.43
C ALA A 41 -17.20 -23.18 -5.49
N THR A 42 -16.93 -22.46 -6.58
CA THR A 42 -17.26 -21.02 -6.71
C THR A 42 -18.75 -20.70 -6.63
N ASP A 43 -19.61 -21.63 -7.01
CA ASP A 43 -21.07 -21.55 -6.94
C ASP A 43 -21.65 -22.07 -5.62
N ALA A 44 -20.83 -22.69 -4.77
CA ALA A 44 -21.27 -23.17 -3.48
C ALA A 44 -21.61 -22.01 -2.52
N PRO A 45 -22.60 -22.20 -1.63
CA PRO A 45 -22.91 -21.22 -0.60
C PRO A 45 -21.77 -21.08 0.41
N GLN A 46 -21.87 -20.06 1.28
CA GLN A 46 -20.97 -19.92 2.42
C GLN A 46 -20.92 -21.24 3.23
N PRO A 47 -19.72 -21.78 3.51
CA PRO A 47 -19.59 -23.05 4.19
C PRO A 47 -20.03 -22.97 5.65
N SER A 48 -20.77 -23.98 6.11
CA SER A 48 -21.10 -24.16 7.53
C SER A 48 -19.98 -24.86 8.31
N LYS A 49 -19.14 -25.63 7.62
CA LYS A 49 -17.98 -26.34 8.16
C LYS A 49 -16.70 -25.81 7.52
N PHE A 50 -15.69 -25.53 8.35
CA PHE A 50 -14.37 -25.09 7.91
C PHE A 50 -13.37 -26.26 7.89
N ASP A 51 -12.43 -26.22 6.95
CA ASP A 51 -11.44 -27.27 6.70
C ASP A 51 -10.36 -27.32 7.79
N GLY A 52 -10.03 -26.16 8.38
CA GLY A 52 -8.97 -26.06 9.38
C GLY A 52 -8.59 -24.61 9.68
N LYS A 53 -7.34 -24.40 10.08
CA LYS A 53 -6.77 -23.08 10.35
C LYS A 53 -5.77 -22.67 9.28
N ILE A 54 -5.78 -21.39 8.92
CA ILE A 54 -4.79 -20.74 8.06
C ILE A 54 -4.15 -19.58 8.80
N LEU A 55 -2.84 -19.40 8.68
CA LEU A 55 -2.13 -18.26 9.23
C LEU A 55 -2.22 -17.06 8.28
N VAL A 56 -3.03 -16.07 8.66
CA VAL A 56 -3.12 -14.77 7.97
C VAL A 56 -2.00 -13.86 8.48
N PRO A 57 -1.25 -13.17 7.60
CA PRO A 57 -1.61 -12.86 6.22
C PRO A 57 -0.73 -13.59 5.19
N PHE A 58 -0.57 -14.91 5.28
CA PHE A 58 0.18 -15.64 4.27
C PHE A 58 -0.76 -16.23 3.20
N PRO A 59 -0.38 -16.20 1.90
CA PRO A 59 -1.14 -16.84 0.84
C PRO A 59 -1.39 -18.32 1.14
N ILE A 60 -2.54 -18.85 0.73
CA ILE A 60 -2.91 -20.26 1.01
C ILE A 60 -1.92 -21.27 0.42
N GLU A 61 -1.25 -20.91 -0.69
CA GLU A 61 -0.20 -21.71 -1.33
C GLU A 61 1.10 -21.78 -0.53
N SER A 62 1.34 -20.81 0.35
CA SER A 62 2.62 -20.67 1.06
C SER A 62 2.75 -21.72 2.17
N ALA A 63 3.99 -22.07 2.51
CA ALA A 63 4.27 -22.95 3.64
C ALA A 63 3.93 -22.28 4.98
N LEU A 64 4.19 -20.98 5.10
CA LEU A 64 3.91 -20.21 6.32
C LEU A 64 2.42 -20.06 6.63
N SER A 65 1.53 -20.20 5.64
CA SER A 65 0.08 -20.26 5.90
C SER A 65 -0.33 -21.48 6.72
N GLY A 66 0.49 -22.54 6.73
CA GLY A 66 0.18 -23.84 7.31
C GLY A 66 -0.74 -24.72 6.44
N VAL A 67 -1.14 -24.25 5.26
CA VAL A 67 -2.10 -24.95 4.39
C VAL A 67 -1.46 -25.55 3.14
N GLY A 68 -0.74 -24.76 2.35
CA GLY A 68 -0.06 -25.23 1.14
C GLY A 68 -0.97 -25.79 0.04
N LYS A 69 -2.23 -25.34 -0.03
CA LYS A 69 -3.19 -25.70 -1.08
C LYS A 69 -3.13 -24.69 -2.22
N ARG A 70 -3.39 -25.13 -3.45
CA ARG A 70 -3.52 -24.25 -4.62
C ARG A 70 -4.99 -23.97 -4.90
N LEU A 71 -5.30 -22.74 -5.29
CA LEU A 71 -6.60 -22.38 -5.85
C LEU A 71 -6.60 -22.43 -7.39
N ASP A 72 -7.81 -22.46 -7.94
CA ASP A 72 -8.09 -22.34 -9.36
C ASP A 72 -9.42 -21.59 -9.58
N GLU A 73 -9.79 -21.38 -10.83
CA GLU A 73 -11.01 -20.65 -11.21
C GLU A 73 -12.31 -21.30 -10.71
N THR A 74 -12.28 -22.59 -10.36
CA THR A 74 -13.45 -23.34 -9.88
C THR A 74 -13.58 -23.33 -8.37
N SER A 75 -12.61 -22.76 -7.67
CA SER A 75 -12.52 -22.77 -6.22
C SER A 75 -12.68 -21.38 -5.61
N ARG A 76 -13.32 -21.31 -4.44
CA ARG A 76 -13.44 -20.11 -3.61
C ARG A 76 -12.93 -20.40 -2.21
N LEU A 77 -12.06 -19.52 -1.72
CA LEU A 77 -11.49 -19.59 -0.38
C LEU A 77 -12.31 -18.73 0.58
N TRP A 78 -12.83 -19.34 1.63
CA TRP A 78 -13.54 -18.67 2.70
C TRP A 78 -12.65 -18.59 3.94
N TYR A 79 -12.67 -17.44 4.60
CA TYR A 79 -12.04 -17.19 5.88
C TYR A 79 -13.10 -16.82 6.91
N ARG A 80 -12.92 -17.25 8.15
CA ARG A 80 -13.71 -16.77 9.29
C ARG A 80 -12.82 -16.48 10.49
N ARG A 81 -13.08 -15.36 11.16
CA ARG A 81 -12.43 -14.97 12.40
C ARG A 81 -13.39 -14.26 13.34
N SER A 82 -13.22 -14.52 14.63
CA SER A 82 -13.82 -13.72 15.68
C SER A 82 -12.88 -12.62 16.16
N PHE A 83 -13.43 -11.46 16.49
CA PHE A 83 -12.66 -10.33 17.05
C PHE A 83 -13.50 -9.56 18.07
N VAL A 84 -12.84 -8.74 18.89
CA VAL A 84 -13.51 -7.85 19.85
C VAL A 84 -13.08 -6.42 19.53
N VAL A 85 -14.06 -5.51 19.49
CA VAL A 85 -13.79 -4.08 19.42
C VAL A 85 -13.48 -3.57 20.84
N PRO A 86 -12.32 -2.94 21.08
CA PRO A 86 -11.98 -2.37 22.38
C PRO A 86 -13.04 -1.39 22.89
N LYS A 87 -13.34 -1.44 24.20
CA LYS A 87 -14.43 -0.65 24.82
C LYS A 87 -14.17 0.86 24.78
N ASP A 88 -12.90 1.25 24.80
CA ASP A 88 -12.42 2.63 24.67
C ASP A 88 -12.66 3.24 23.28
N TRP A 89 -13.09 2.42 22.30
CA TRP A 89 -13.47 2.90 20.96
C TRP A 89 -14.97 3.23 20.83
N ASN A 90 -15.75 3.14 21.92
CA ASN A 90 -17.17 3.49 21.92
C ASN A 90 -17.39 4.91 21.38
N GLY A 91 -18.39 5.06 20.49
CA GLY A 91 -18.70 6.35 19.83
C GLY A 91 -17.76 6.73 18.69
N LYS A 92 -16.75 5.91 18.37
CA LYS A 92 -15.93 6.04 17.16
C LYS A 92 -16.53 5.23 16.01
N ARG A 93 -16.14 5.58 14.79
CA ARG A 93 -16.36 4.75 13.61
C ARG A 93 -15.25 3.72 13.52
N ILE A 94 -15.58 2.48 13.20
CA ILE A 94 -14.62 1.38 13.13
C ILE A 94 -14.36 1.06 11.67
N LEU A 95 -13.14 1.34 11.22
CA LEU A 95 -12.67 0.99 9.89
C LEU A 95 -11.99 -0.38 9.94
N LEU A 96 -12.44 -1.31 9.10
CA LEU A 96 -11.78 -2.58 8.85
C LEU A 96 -10.92 -2.46 7.60
N HIS A 97 -9.63 -2.73 7.73
CA HIS A 97 -8.65 -2.58 6.67
C HIS A 97 -8.06 -3.93 6.26
N PHE A 98 -7.77 -4.05 4.96
CA PHE A 98 -6.99 -5.11 4.36
C PHE A 98 -5.83 -4.47 3.61
N GLY A 99 -4.61 -4.95 3.86
CA GLY A 99 -3.42 -4.47 3.14
C GLY A 99 -3.46 -4.87 1.67
N ALA A 100 -3.84 -6.11 1.39
CA ALA A 100 -4.08 -6.67 0.06
C ALA A 100 -4.73 -8.06 0.20
N VAL A 101 -5.59 -8.39 -0.77
CA VAL A 101 -6.21 -9.71 -0.91
C VAL A 101 -6.20 -10.07 -2.40
N ASP A 102 -5.55 -11.15 -2.80
CA ASP A 102 -5.54 -11.59 -4.21
C ASP A 102 -6.69 -12.60 -4.43
N TRP A 103 -7.76 -12.32 -5.19
CA TRP A 103 -7.96 -11.10 -5.98
C TRP A 103 -9.34 -10.46 -5.90
N ASP A 104 -10.42 -11.25 -5.87
CA ASP A 104 -11.79 -10.78 -5.74
C ASP A 104 -12.34 -11.16 -4.36
N ALA A 105 -12.44 -10.18 -3.47
CA ALA A 105 -12.82 -10.35 -2.09
C ALA A 105 -14.22 -9.79 -1.81
N THR A 106 -15.04 -10.53 -1.09
CA THR A 106 -16.28 -10.01 -0.48
C THR A 106 -16.21 -10.21 1.03
N VAL A 107 -16.67 -9.21 1.79
CA VAL A 107 -16.50 -9.15 3.24
C VAL A 107 -17.86 -9.02 3.93
N TRP A 108 -18.04 -9.81 4.99
CA TRP A 108 -19.20 -9.76 5.88
C TRP A 108 -18.77 -9.58 7.32
N VAL A 109 -19.51 -8.75 8.05
CA VAL A 109 -19.39 -8.61 9.51
C VAL A 109 -20.73 -8.98 10.12
N ASN A 110 -20.73 -9.97 11.02
CA ASN A 110 -21.94 -10.51 11.66
C ASN A 110 -23.06 -10.88 10.66
N GLY A 111 -22.68 -11.47 9.52
CA GLY A 111 -23.62 -11.86 8.46
C GLY A 111 -24.08 -10.71 7.55
N LYS A 112 -23.76 -9.45 7.85
CA LYS A 112 -24.05 -8.30 6.97
C LYS A 112 -22.89 -8.07 6.01
N GLN A 113 -23.17 -8.08 4.70
CA GLN A 113 -22.17 -7.74 3.69
C GLN A 113 -21.78 -6.26 3.84
N VAL A 114 -20.49 -5.99 4.01
CA VAL A 114 -19.97 -4.62 4.19
C VAL A 114 -19.33 -4.07 2.91
N GLY A 115 -18.94 -4.94 1.98
CA GLY A 115 -18.46 -4.54 0.66
C GLY A 115 -17.70 -5.65 -0.08
N SER A 116 -17.20 -5.29 -1.26
CA SER A 116 -16.32 -6.12 -2.08
C SER A 116 -15.17 -5.31 -2.67
N HIS A 117 -14.09 -5.99 -3.03
CA HIS A 117 -12.88 -5.43 -3.62
C HIS A 117 -12.33 -6.36 -4.69
N ARG A 118 -11.96 -5.81 -5.83
CA ARG A 118 -11.19 -6.51 -6.86
C ARG A 118 -9.89 -5.75 -7.10
N GLY A 119 -8.76 -6.42 -6.88
CA GLY A 119 -7.44 -5.81 -6.90
C GLY A 119 -6.48 -6.54 -5.97
N GLY A 120 -5.31 -6.95 -6.47
CA GLY A 120 -4.49 -7.98 -5.80
C GLY A 120 -3.39 -7.41 -4.91
N TYR A 121 -3.12 -6.12 -5.06
CA TYR A 121 -1.92 -5.47 -4.53
C TYR A 121 -2.23 -4.16 -3.82
N ASP A 122 -3.46 -3.67 -3.94
CA ASP A 122 -3.91 -2.40 -3.40
C ASP A 122 -4.73 -2.59 -2.11
N PRO A 123 -4.51 -1.73 -1.10
CA PRO A 123 -5.26 -1.78 0.14
C PRO A 123 -6.69 -1.27 -0.06
N PHE A 124 -7.59 -1.79 0.77
CA PHE A 124 -8.97 -1.33 0.85
C PHE A 124 -9.48 -1.37 2.29
N ARG A 125 -10.58 -0.66 2.54
CA ARG A 125 -11.22 -0.64 3.86
C ARG A 125 -12.72 -0.45 3.75
N PHE A 126 -13.42 -0.92 4.78
CA PHE A 126 -14.85 -0.70 4.96
C PHE A 126 -15.11 -0.09 6.33
N ASP A 127 -16.07 0.82 6.40
CA ASP A 127 -16.62 1.23 7.67
C ASP A 127 -17.63 0.18 8.14
N ILE A 128 -17.28 -0.53 9.21
CA ILE A 128 -18.07 -1.65 9.71
C ILE A 128 -18.94 -1.28 10.91
N THR A 129 -18.97 0.00 11.30
CA THR A 129 -19.64 0.48 12.52
C THR A 129 -21.09 0.00 12.62
N ASP A 130 -21.84 0.15 11.53
CA ASP A 130 -23.27 -0.20 11.46
C ASP A 130 -23.52 -1.70 11.22
N ALA A 131 -22.48 -2.53 11.23
CA ALA A 131 -22.56 -3.99 11.15
C ALA A 131 -22.15 -4.66 12.48
N LEU A 132 -21.66 -3.88 13.46
CA LEU A 132 -21.24 -4.39 14.75
C LEU A 132 -22.43 -4.68 15.66
N LYS A 133 -22.34 -5.76 16.43
CA LYS A 133 -23.24 -6.04 17.55
C LYS A 133 -22.83 -5.20 18.76
N PRO A 134 -23.77 -4.73 19.60
CA PRO A 134 -23.44 -4.04 20.83
C PRO A 134 -22.64 -4.95 21.79
N GLY A 135 -21.38 -4.59 22.02
CA GLY A 135 -20.47 -5.35 22.90
C GLY A 135 -20.14 -6.77 22.41
N GLY A 136 -19.24 -7.43 23.14
CA GLY A 136 -18.90 -8.83 22.90
C GLY A 136 -18.12 -9.12 21.61
N SER A 137 -18.05 -10.41 21.27
CA SER A 137 -17.34 -10.90 20.09
C SER A 137 -18.13 -10.63 18.81
N GLN A 138 -17.41 -10.19 17.80
CA GLN A 138 -17.87 -9.95 16.43
C GLN A 138 -17.38 -11.08 15.53
N GLU A 139 -18.09 -11.36 14.45
CA GLU A 139 -17.68 -12.31 13.42
C GLU A 139 -17.29 -11.56 12.14
N LEU A 140 -16.14 -11.93 11.57
CA LEU A 140 -15.65 -11.48 10.27
C LEU A 140 -15.57 -12.71 9.35
N VAL A 141 -16.22 -12.62 8.20
CA VAL A 141 -16.15 -13.61 7.12
C VAL A 141 -15.65 -12.94 5.85
N VAL A 142 -14.73 -13.59 5.15
CA VAL A 142 -14.18 -13.11 3.88
C VAL A 142 -14.21 -14.23 2.87
N ALA A 143 -14.79 -13.98 1.69
CA ALA A 143 -14.72 -14.90 0.56
C ALA A 143 -13.76 -14.34 -0.47
N VAL A 144 -12.86 -15.17 -0.99
CA VAL A 144 -11.86 -14.78 -1.98
C VAL A 144 -11.91 -15.74 -3.16
N TRP A 145 -12.02 -15.17 -4.35
CA TRP A 145 -11.85 -15.87 -5.62
C TRP A 145 -10.60 -15.34 -6.33
N ASP A 146 -9.71 -16.23 -6.69
CA ASP A 146 -8.52 -15.91 -7.48
C ASP A 146 -8.32 -17.01 -8.53
N PRO A 147 -8.61 -16.71 -9.81
CA PRO A 147 -8.39 -17.68 -10.87
C PRO A 147 -6.92 -17.74 -11.29
N THR A 148 -6.06 -16.77 -10.94
CA THR A 148 -4.70 -16.60 -11.48
C THR A 148 -4.67 -16.76 -13.01
N ALA A 149 -5.66 -16.17 -13.67
CA ALA A 149 -5.97 -16.40 -15.08
C ALA A 149 -5.55 -15.21 -15.95
N ASP A 150 -5.85 -15.27 -17.24
CA ASP A 150 -5.54 -14.16 -18.15
C ASP A 150 -6.57 -13.05 -17.99
N GLY A 151 -6.12 -11.79 -18.12
CA GLY A 151 -6.94 -10.61 -17.83
C GLY A 151 -6.74 -10.01 -16.44
N GLN A 152 -6.03 -10.70 -15.55
CA GLN A 152 -5.56 -10.20 -14.25
C GLN A 152 -4.13 -9.67 -14.35
N ALA A 153 -3.84 -8.59 -13.61
CA ALA A 153 -2.49 -8.08 -13.37
C ALA A 153 -1.72 -8.99 -12.40
N LYS A 154 -1.38 -10.21 -12.85
CA LYS A 154 -0.82 -11.27 -11.97
C LYS A 154 0.70 -11.29 -11.87
N GLY A 155 1.40 -10.39 -12.57
CA GLY A 155 2.86 -10.37 -12.59
C GLY A 155 3.41 -11.70 -13.12
N LYS A 156 4.21 -12.38 -12.30
CA LYS A 156 4.82 -13.68 -12.64
C LYS A 156 4.12 -14.91 -12.05
N GLN A 157 2.92 -14.75 -11.51
CA GLN A 157 2.14 -15.87 -10.98
C GLN A 157 1.57 -16.74 -12.11
N VAL A 158 1.77 -18.06 -12.02
CA VAL A 158 1.17 -19.04 -12.93
C VAL A 158 0.77 -20.33 -12.19
N ARG A 159 -0.33 -20.97 -12.60
CA ARG A 159 -0.82 -22.22 -11.97
C ARG A 159 0.16 -23.41 -12.07
N LYS A 160 1.05 -23.40 -13.06
CA LYS A 160 2.08 -24.42 -13.30
C LYS A 160 3.47 -23.75 -13.33
N PRO A 161 4.07 -23.43 -12.16
CA PRO A 161 5.33 -22.71 -12.08
C PRO A 161 6.48 -23.43 -12.78
N ARG A 162 7.28 -22.67 -13.55
CA ARG A 162 8.48 -23.17 -14.25
C ARG A 162 9.36 -22.00 -14.70
N GLY A 163 10.66 -22.22 -14.75
CA GLY A 163 11.62 -21.21 -15.21
C GLY A 163 11.50 -19.91 -14.41
N ILE A 164 11.16 -18.81 -15.09
CA ILE A 164 11.01 -17.49 -14.48
C ILE A 164 9.62 -17.21 -13.87
N TRP A 165 8.71 -18.19 -13.87
CA TRP A 165 7.34 -18.04 -13.39
C TRP A 165 7.13 -18.74 -12.05
N TYR A 166 6.40 -18.10 -11.15
CA TYR A 166 6.28 -18.49 -9.74
C TYR A 166 4.90 -19.03 -9.37
N THR A 167 4.83 -19.65 -8.19
CA THR A 167 3.61 -20.13 -7.55
C THR A 167 2.60 -18.98 -7.38
N PRO A 168 1.29 -19.24 -7.59
CA PRO A 168 0.24 -18.28 -7.22
C PRO A 168 0.29 -17.92 -5.73
N SER A 169 -0.26 -16.77 -5.38
CA SER A 169 -0.30 -16.21 -4.04
C SER A 169 -1.70 -15.66 -3.77
N SER A 170 -2.65 -16.56 -3.56
CA SER A 170 -4.06 -16.25 -3.42
C SER A 170 -4.48 -16.03 -1.97
N GLY A 171 -5.54 -15.25 -1.78
CA GLY A 171 -6.11 -14.96 -0.48
C GLY A 171 -5.55 -13.72 0.19
N ILE A 172 -5.72 -13.64 1.51
CA ILE A 172 -5.25 -12.50 2.31
C ILE A 172 -3.73 -12.62 2.49
N TRP A 173 -2.96 -11.79 1.77
CA TRP A 173 -1.50 -11.85 1.79
C TRP A 173 -0.81 -10.64 2.45
N GLN A 174 -1.57 -9.62 2.87
CA GLN A 174 -1.08 -8.57 3.76
C GLN A 174 -1.98 -8.39 4.99
N THR A 175 -1.47 -7.68 6.00
CA THR A 175 -2.12 -7.53 7.30
C THR A 175 -3.58 -7.09 7.21
N VAL A 176 -4.40 -7.64 8.11
CA VAL A 176 -5.78 -7.18 8.35
C VAL A 176 -5.83 -6.49 9.71
N TRP A 177 -6.45 -5.32 9.80
CA TRP A 177 -6.49 -4.57 11.06
C TRP A 177 -7.73 -3.67 11.19
N LEU A 178 -7.98 -3.17 12.40
CA LEU A 178 -8.99 -2.17 12.69
C LEU A 178 -8.37 -0.82 13.06
N GLU A 179 -8.98 0.27 12.62
CA GLU A 179 -8.70 1.63 13.07
C GLU A 179 -10.00 2.27 13.61
N PRO A 180 -10.04 2.78 14.86
CA PRO A 180 -11.10 3.66 15.32
C PRO A 180 -10.83 5.08 14.81
N VAL A 181 -11.85 5.72 14.24
CA VAL A 181 -11.78 7.12 13.81
C VAL A 181 -12.94 7.93 14.36
N ALA A 182 -12.73 9.22 14.61
CA ALA A 182 -13.83 10.12 14.93
C ALA A 182 -14.73 10.34 13.71
N ALA A 183 -15.94 10.85 13.93
CA ALA A 183 -16.84 11.22 12.83
C ALA A 183 -16.20 12.23 11.87
N THR A 184 -15.41 13.16 12.42
CA THR A 184 -14.48 14.00 11.65
C THR A 184 -13.08 13.42 11.73
N HIS A 185 -12.48 13.01 10.62
CA HIS A 185 -11.16 12.38 10.60
C HIS A 185 -10.42 12.57 9.28
N LEU A 186 -9.10 12.37 9.33
CA LEU A 186 -8.22 12.28 8.16
C LEU A 186 -8.41 10.95 7.46
N GLU A 187 -8.78 11.00 6.19
CA GLU A 187 -9.08 9.82 5.38
C GLU A 187 -7.88 9.34 4.57
N THR A 188 -7.22 10.28 3.88
CA THR A 188 -6.03 10.07 3.05
C THR A 188 -5.06 11.21 3.26
N LEU A 189 -3.81 10.98 2.86
CA LEU A 189 -2.75 11.97 2.94
C LEU A 189 -1.87 11.85 1.70
N ARG A 190 -1.66 12.97 1.01
CA ARG A 190 -0.63 13.11 -0.02
C ARG A 190 0.38 14.17 0.40
N ILE A 191 1.67 13.86 0.23
CA ILE A 191 2.79 14.72 0.58
C ILE A 191 3.61 14.98 -0.68
N VAL A 192 3.86 16.25 -1.00
CA VAL A 192 4.60 16.66 -2.19
C VAL A 192 5.77 17.56 -1.76
N PRO A 193 7.01 17.03 -1.77
CA PRO A 193 8.20 17.86 -1.56
C PRO A 193 8.36 18.88 -2.70
N LEU A 194 8.31 20.17 -2.36
CA LEU A 194 8.57 21.28 -3.29
C LEU A 194 10.06 21.69 -3.12
N PHE A 195 10.94 20.82 -3.62
CA PHE A 195 12.39 20.88 -3.36
C PHE A 195 13.02 22.24 -3.68
N ASP A 196 12.77 22.80 -4.86
CA ASP A 196 13.38 24.07 -5.27
C ASP A 196 12.74 25.28 -4.56
N GLU A 197 11.57 25.09 -3.95
CA GLU A 197 10.85 26.13 -3.20
C GLU A 197 11.13 26.09 -1.69
N SER A 198 11.95 25.14 -1.22
CA SER A 198 12.20 24.89 0.21
C SER A 198 10.91 24.77 1.02
N ALA A 199 9.95 24.01 0.51
CA ALA A 199 8.65 23.78 1.14
C ALA A 199 8.18 22.35 0.92
N VAL A 200 7.18 21.94 1.71
CA VAL A 200 6.41 20.72 1.49
C VAL A 200 4.94 21.08 1.37
N GLU A 201 4.27 20.53 0.37
CA GLU A 201 2.83 20.66 0.21
C GLU A 201 2.14 19.41 0.76
N ILE A 202 1.21 19.63 1.70
CA ILE A 202 0.43 18.60 2.36
C ILE A 202 -1.00 18.69 1.83
N ARG A 203 -1.49 17.57 1.27
CA ARG A 203 -2.85 17.44 0.72
C ARG A 203 -3.60 16.33 1.46
N PRO A 204 -4.14 16.60 2.65
CA PRO A 204 -4.98 15.65 3.36
C PRO A 204 -6.39 15.63 2.78
N THR A 205 -7.06 14.48 2.74
CA THR A 205 -8.53 14.43 2.61
C THR A 205 -9.15 14.28 3.99
N ILE A 206 -10.02 15.21 4.38
CA ILE A 206 -10.73 15.21 5.65
C ILE A 206 -12.19 14.87 5.39
N VAL A 207 -12.75 14.00 6.21
CA VAL A 207 -14.19 13.69 6.27
C VAL A 207 -14.78 14.33 7.50
N GLY A 208 -16.02 14.81 7.43
CA GLY A 208 -16.76 15.26 8.59
C GLY A 208 -18.17 15.74 8.26
N ALA A 209 -18.83 16.37 9.24
CA ALA A 209 -20.16 16.94 9.04
C ALA A 209 -20.08 18.17 8.12
N PRO A 210 -21.03 18.35 7.18
CA PRO A 210 -21.07 19.51 6.30
C PRO A 210 -21.00 20.84 7.05
N GLY A 211 -20.29 21.83 6.50
CA GLY A 211 -20.12 23.16 7.09
C GLY A 211 -19.30 23.19 8.39
N SER A 212 -18.70 22.06 8.81
CA SER A 212 -17.85 22.07 10.00
C SER A 212 -16.62 22.95 9.78
N ARG A 213 -16.35 23.83 10.75
CA ARG A 213 -15.11 24.61 10.81
C ARG A 213 -14.08 23.87 11.65
N LEU A 214 -12.90 23.72 11.07
CA LEU A 214 -11.79 22.95 11.59
C LEU A 214 -10.52 23.79 11.55
N ARG A 215 -9.54 23.41 12.38
CA ARG A 215 -8.15 23.83 12.23
C ARG A 215 -7.29 22.60 11.99
N LEU A 216 -6.39 22.67 11.04
CA LEU A 216 -5.39 21.65 10.78
C LEU A 216 -4.05 22.17 11.26
N GLN A 217 -3.51 21.56 12.30
CA GLN A 217 -2.14 21.80 12.73
C GLN A 217 -1.21 20.78 12.05
N VAL A 218 -0.17 21.29 11.39
CA VAL A 218 0.84 20.50 10.68
C VAL A 218 2.19 20.78 11.32
N ASP A 219 2.71 19.78 12.03
CA ASP A 219 4.04 19.84 12.64
C ASP A 219 5.04 19.03 11.79
N VAL A 220 6.16 19.65 11.44
CA VAL A 220 7.34 18.99 10.85
C VAL A 220 8.37 18.82 11.96
N LEU A 221 8.85 17.59 12.12
CA LEU A 221 9.78 17.23 13.18
C LEU A 221 11.08 16.67 12.62
N GLU A 222 12.17 16.96 13.33
CA GLU A 222 13.48 16.38 13.16
C GLU A 222 13.90 15.74 14.48
N SER A 223 14.09 14.42 14.50
CA SER A 223 14.46 13.66 15.71
C SER A 223 13.57 14.01 16.92
N ASP A 224 12.25 13.88 16.74
CA ASP A 224 11.19 14.22 17.71
C ASP A 224 11.06 15.69 18.11
N ARG A 225 11.95 16.58 17.64
CA ARG A 225 11.85 18.02 17.86
C ARG A 225 11.02 18.67 16.76
N VAL A 226 9.96 19.40 17.13
CA VAL A 226 9.20 20.24 16.19
C VAL A 226 10.11 21.38 15.69
N ILE A 227 10.39 21.40 14.40
CA ILE A 227 11.17 22.46 13.73
C ILE A 227 10.27 23.46 12.98
N ARG A 228 9.05 23.03 12.64
CA ARG A 228 8.02 23.89 12.04
C ARG A 228 6.64 23.44 12.51
N SER A 229 5.76 24.40 12.77
CA SER A 229 4.35 24.16 13.11
C SER A 229 3.52 25.22 12.40
N GLU A 230 2.61 24.78 11.53
CA GLU A 230 1.66 25.64 10.82
C GLU A 230 0.24 25.28 11.21
N THR A 231 -0.65 26.27 11.28
CA THR A 231 -2.08 26.04 11.54
C THR A 231 -2.91 26.66 10.43
N PHE A 232 -3.76 25.85 9.80
CA PHE A 232 -4.62 26.24 8.71
C PHE A 232 -6.08 26.16 9.12
N ALA A 233 -6.87 27.18 8.79
CA ALA A 233 -8.32 27.12 8.90
C ALA A 233 -8.89 26.31 7.73
N LEU A 234 -9.88 25.46 8.00
CA LEU A 234 -10.58 24.66 7.00
C LEU A 234 -12.07 24.68 7.29
N GLU A 235 -12.88 24.87 6.26
CA GLU A 235 -14.32 24.64 6.32
C GLU A 235 -14.67 23.48 5.40
N LEU A 236 -15.43 22.50 5.91
CA LEU A 236 -15.94 21.41 5.09
C LEU A 236 -17.09 21.91 4.19
N PRO A 237 -17.30 21.34 2.99
CA PRO A 237 -18.41 21.71 2.12
C PRO A 237 -19.77 21.65 2.83
N GLY A 238 -20.70 22.53 2.46
CA GLY A 238 -22.04 22.63 3.05
C GLY A 238 -22.99 21.52 2.61
N GLU A 239 -24.21 21.48 3.16
CA GLU A 239 -25.20 20.39 2.93
C GLU A 239 -25.64 20.22 1.46
N GLY A 240 -25.43 21.23 0.61
CA GLY A 240 -25.73 21.18 -0.83
C GLY A 240 -24.58 20.64 -1.70
N ASP A 241 -23.40 20.39 -1.13
CA ASP A 241 -22.29 19.75 -1.83
C ASP A 241 -22.37 18.23 -1.63
N ALA A 242 -22.29 17.47 -2.73
CA ALA A 242 -22.34 16.01 -2.68
C ALA A 242 -21.18 15.41 -1.87
N SER A 243 -20.09 16.15 -1.64
CA SER A 243 -18.91 15.67 -0.95
C SER A 243 -18.87 16.10 0.53
N LYS A 244 -18.94 15.12 1.45
CA LYS A 244 -18.60 15.30 2.88
C LYS A 244 -17.07 15.38 3.11
N ARG A 245 -16.33 15.82 2.10
CA ARG A 245 -14.87 15.71 2.00
C ARG A 245 -14.25 17.06 1.65
N ALA A 246 -13.16 17.42 2.29
CA ALA A 246 -12.31 18.52 1.84
C ALA A 246 -10.88 18.04 1.61
N THR A 247 -10.24 18.53 0.55
CA THR A 247 -8.84 18.19 0.23
C THR A 247 -8.02 19.46 0.00
N PRO A 248 -7.72 20.23 1.07
CA PRO A 248 -6.96 21.48 0.92
C PRO A 248 -5.51 21.20 0.47
N SER A 249 -4.89 22.19 -0.16
CA SER A 249 -3.45 22.25 -0.37
C SER A 249 -2.83 23.14 0.69
N LEU A 250 -1.97 22.56 1.53
CA LEU A 250 -1.34 23.23 2.67
C LEU A 250 0.17 23.31 2.43
N ARG A 251 0.69 24.50 2.22
CA ARG A 251 2.13 24.71 1.98
C ARG A 251 2.84 25.02 3.29
N VAL A 252 3.80 24.19 3.67
CA VAL A 252 4.62 24.35 4.89
C VAL A 252 6.06 24.65 4.48
N PRO A 253 6.61 25.84 4.79
CA PRO A 253 8.00 26.15 4.53
C PRO A 253 8.95 25.30 5.36
N VAL A 254 10.02 24.78 4.74
CA VAL A 254 11.11 24.04 5.38
C VAL A 254 12.44 24.61 4.85
N PRO A 255 12.82 25.83 5.28
CA PRO A 255 14.10 26.42 4.89
C PRO A 255 15.27 25.57 5.40
N ASP A 256 16.39 25.61 4.68
CA ASP A 256 17.63 24.89 5.04
C ASP A 256 17.43 23.38 5.27
N PHE A 257 16.52 22.78 4.50
CA PHE A 257 16.20 21.36 4.63
C PHE A 257 17.40 20.45 4.31
N LYS A 258 17.38 19.27 4.92
CA LYS A 258 18.30 18.16 4.62
C LYS A 258 17.68 17.30 3.52
N PRO A 259 18.32 17.18 2.34
CA PRO A 259 17.77 16.42 1.24
C PRO A 259 17.81 14.91 1.54
N TRP A 260 16.81 14.19 1.06
CA TRP A 260 16.82 12.74 1.03
C TRP A 260 17.59 12.25 -0.20
N SER A 261 18.47 11.27 -0.01
CA SER A 261 19.14 10.52 -1.08
C SER A 261 19.51 9.11 -0.60
N PRO A 262 19.92 8.18 -1.48
CA PRO A 262 20.42 6.88 -1.05
C PRO A 262 21.60 6.95 -0.07
N ASP A 263 22.48 7.93 -0.22
CA ASP A 263 23.66 8.08 0.65
C ASP A 263 23.35 8.85 1.95
N SER A 264 22.30 9.68 1.92
CA SER A 264 21.82 10.46 3.07
C SER A 264 20.28 10.37 3.14
N PRO A 265 19.71 9.25 3.63
CA PRO A 265 18.27 9.00 3.64
C PRO A 265 17.56 9.76 4.78
N PHE A 266 17.76 11.07 4.84
CA PHE A 266 17.17 11.91 5.87
C PHE A 266 15.65 12.01 5.67
N LEU A 267 14.89 11.73 6.73
CA LEU A 267 13.44 11.83 6.75
C LEU A 267 13.02 12.79 7.86
N TYR A 268 12.02 13.61 7.55
CA TYR A 268 11.30 14.41 8.53
C TYR A 268 10.05 13.63 8.97
N ASP A 269 9.78 13.62 10.27
CA ASP A 269 8.48 13.15 10.75
C ASP A 269 7.44 14.25 10.55
N LEU A 270 6.22 13.84 10.27
CA LEU A 270 5.08 14.72 10.02
C LEU A 270 3.96 14.34 10.98
N ARG A 271 3.41 15.33 11.69
CA ARG A 271 2.21 15.16 12.51
C ARG A 271 1.12 16.06 11.99
N ILE A 272 -0.06 15.50 11.73
CA ILE A 272 -1.25 16.26 11.33
C ILE A 272 -2.31 16.07 12.39
N THR A 273 -2.76 17.17 12.97
CA THR A 273 -3.78 17.20 14.02
C THR A 273 -5.00 17.96 13.53
N VAL A 274 -6.17 17.31 13.58
CA VAL A 274 -7.47 17.94 13.29
C VAL A 274 -8.04 18.45 14.60
N ILE A 275 -8.31 19.75 14.65
CA ILE A 275 -8.86 20.45 15.81
C ILE A 275 -10.24 20.99 15.46
N ARG A 276 -11.22 20.70 16.31
CA ARG A 276 -12.59 21.22 16.21
C ARG A 276 -12.98 21.79 17.58
N ASP A 277 -13.53 22.99 17.61
CA ASP A 277 -14.00 23.64 18.85
C ASP A 277 -12.92 23.68 19.96
N GLY A 278 -11.66 23.85 19.56
CA GLY A 278 -10.50 23.88 20.47
C GLY A 278 -9.99 22.51 20.92
N GLN A 279 -10.65 21.41 20.55
CA GLN A 279 -10.27 20.05 20.94
C GLN A 279 -9.66 19.27 19.77
N THR A 280 -8.67 18.43 20.06
CA THR A 280 -8.14 17.47 19.07
C THR A 280 -9.18 16.37 18.84
N VAL A 281 -9.66 16.25 17.61
CA VAL A 281 -10.62 15.21 17.22
C VAL A 281 -9.97 14.06 16.46
N ASP A 282 -8.87 14.33 15.78
CA ASP A 282 -8.08 13.32 15.09
C ASP A 282 -6.60 13.70 15.00
N ARG A 283 -5.73 12.69 14.94
CA ARG A 283 -4.28 12.87 14.82
C ARG A 283 -3.65 11.68 14.09
N ILE A 284 -2.78 11.97 13.12
CA ILE A 284 -1.95 10.97 12.46
C ILE A 284 -0.47 11.36 12.51
N GLY A 285 0.39 10.35 12.46
CA GLY A 285 1.81 10.48 12.12
C GLY A 285 2.09 10.07 10.68
N SER A 286 3.14 10.60 10.10
CA SER A 286 3.68 10.25 8.78
C SER A 286 5.16 10.66 8.72
N TYR A 287 5.79 10.52 7.56
CA TYR A 287 7.13 11.05 7.31
C TYR A 287 7.30 11.39 5.84
N PHE A 288 8.30 12.21 5.53
CA PHE A 288 8.68 12.53 4.16
C PHE A 288 10.18 12.78 4.01
N GLY A 289 10.68 12.56 2.80
CA GLY A 289 12.03 12.94 2.40
C GLY A 289 11.98 14.16 1.46
N MET A 290 12.79 15.18 1.73
CA MET A 290 12.92 16.31 0.81
C MET A 290 13.77 15.91 -0.39
N ARG A 291 13.11 15.53 -1.50
CA ARG A 291 13.80 15.12 -2.73
C ARG A 291 13.04 15.52 -3.99
N LYS A 292 13.78 15.71 -5.08
CA LYS A 292 13.23 15.97 -6.43
C LYS A 292 13.77 14.98 -7.44
N ILE A 293 12.90 14.48 -8.31
CA ILE A 293 13.29 13.74 -9.50
C ILE A 293 12.93 14.58 -10.73
N SER A 294 13.86 14.70 -11.68
CA SER A 294 13.62 15.42 -12.94
C SER A 294 14.42 14.81 -14.08
N ILE A 295 14.03 15.10 -15.32
CA ILE A 295 14.87 14.90 -16.50
C ILE A 295 15.55 16.23 -16.81
N GLY A 296 16.86 16.20 -17.07
CA GLY A 296 17.60 17.40 -17.45
C GLY A 296 19.03 17.09 -17.88
N PRO A 297 19.74 18.05 -18.50
CA PRO A 297 21.13 17.86 -18.90
C PRO A 297 22.04 17.69 -17.67
N ASP A 298 23.01 16.78 -17.76
CA ASP A 298 24.15 16.73 -16.84
C ASP A 298 25.19 17.82 -17.18
N ALA A 299 26.30 17.86 -16.44
CA ALA A 299 27.38 18.82 -16.65
C ALA A 299 28.02 18.79 -18.05
N ARG A 300 27.76 17.74 -18.85
CA ARG A 300 28.23 17.59 -20.24
C ARG A 300 27.10 17.83 -21.26
N GLY A 301 25.93 18.31 -20.84
CA GLY A 301 24.78 18.55 -21.70
C GLY A 301 24.00 17.27 -22.06
N ILE A 302 24.30 16.12 -21.46
CA ILE A 302 23.60 14.86 -21.78
C ILE A 302 22.33 14.78 -20.93
N THR A 303 21.18 14.55 -21.55
CA THR A 303 19.92 14.35 -20.83
C THR A 303 20.00 13.12 -19.92
N ARG A 304 19.78 13.33 -18.63
CA ARG A 304 19.81 12.30 -17.56
C ARG A 304 18.56 12.38 -16.68
N ILE A 305 18.32 11.30 -15.95
CA ILE A 305 17.51 11.35 -14.72
C ILE A 305 18.35 12.00 -13.63
N LEU A 306 17.81 13.04 -13.01
CA LEU A 306 18.42 13.78 -11.93
C LEU A 306 17.68 13.49 -10.62
N LEU A 307 18.44 13.28 -9.55
CA LEU A 307 17.99 13.31 -8.17
C LEU A 307 18.54 14.58 -7.53
N ASN A 308 17.68 15.43 -6.99
CA ASN A 308 18.06 16.69 -6.33
C ASN A 308 18.92 17.57 -7.25
N ASN A 309 18.50 17.70 -8.52
CA ASN A 309 19.17 18.45 -9.59
C ASN A 309 20.58 17.91 -9.96
N ARG A 310 20.94 16.67 -9.57
CA ARG A 310 22.22 16.03 -9.91
C ARG A 310 22.02 14.64 -10.51
N PHE A 311 22.87 14.27 -11.46
CA PHE A 311 22.86 12.92 -12.01
C PHE A 311 23.33 11.90 -10.96
N VAL A 312 22.56 10.82 -10.80
CA VAL A 312 22.93 9.65 -10.00
C VAL A 312 22.87 8.43 -10.90
N PHE A 313 24.00 7.73 -11.04
CA PHE A 313 24.01 6.46 -11.75
C PHE A 313 23.32 5.40 -10.89
N GLN A 314 22.22 4.85 -11.39
CA GLN A 314 21.40 3.88 -10.66
C GLN A 314 21.86 2.46 -10.98
N ILE A 315 22.32 1.74 -9.97
CA ILE A 315 22.80 0.37 -10.07
C ILE A 315 22.01 -0.51 -9.09
N GLY A 316 21.44 -1.59 -9.61
CA GLY A 316 20.44 -2.38 -8.90
C GLY A 316 20.04 -3.66 -9.60
N PHE A 317 19.27 -4.49 -8.90
CA PHE A 317 18.74 -5.75 -9.41
C PHE A 317 17.25 -5.66 -9.74
N LEU A 318 16.76 -6.66 -10.49
CA LEU A 318 15.34 -6.98 -10.56
C LEU A 318 14.94 -7.75 -9.29
N ASP A 319 14.29 -7.06 -8.36
CA ASP A 319 13.75 -7.67 -7.15
C ASP A 319 12.41 -8.34 -7.47
N GLN A 320 12.38 -9.67 -7.40
CA GLN A 320 11.18 -10.47 -7.67
C GLN A 320 10.20 -10.50 -6.49
N GLY A 321 10.69 -10.28 -5.27
CA GLY A 321 9.88 -10.28 -4.04
C GLY A 321 9.18 -11.61 -3.71
N PHE A 322 9.74 -12.76 -4.10
CA PHE A 322 9.19 -14.07 -3.72
C PHE A 322 10.00 -14.71 -2.59
N TRP A 323 9.34 -14.91 -1.46
CA TRP A 323 9.87 -15.63 -0.31
C TRP A 323 9.66 -17.13 -0.45
N PRO A 324 10.68 -17.97 -0.18
CA PRO A 324 10.59 -19.40 -0.40
C PRO A 324 9.57 -20.13 0.49
N ASP A 325 9.21 -19.50 1.61
CA ASP A 325 8.33 -19.99 2.68
C ASP A 325 7.00 -19.22 2.77
N GLY A 326 7.03 -17.91 2.48
CA GLY A 326 5.85 -17.02 2.54
C GLY A 326 5.30 -16.55 1.20
N LEU A 327 5.94 -16.89 0.08
CA LEU A 327 5.62 -16.43 -1.28
C LEU A 327 5.59 -14.90 -1.36
N TYR A 328 4.43 -14.26 -1.42
CA TYR A 328 4.31 -12.81 -1.45
C TYR A 328 4.59 -12.12 -0.12
N THR A 329 4.41 -12.82 0.99
CA THR A 329 4.52 -12.24 2.33
C THR A 329 5.86 -12.62 2.94
N ALA A 330 6.68 -11.62 3.28
CA ALA A 330 7.93 -11.87 4.01
C ALA A 330 7.63 -12.53 5.36
N PRO A 331 8.51 -13.41 5.89
CA PRO A 331 8.24 -14.05 7.18
C PRO A 331 8.14 -13.07 8.34
N THR A 332 8.99 -12.02 8.36
CA THR A 332 8.98 -10.96 9.37
C THR A 332 9.39 -9.62 8.76
N ASP A 333 9.20 -8.52 9.50
CA ASP A 333 9.64 -7.19 9.08
C ASP A 333 11.16 -7.06 9.01
N GLU A 334 11.88 -7.78 9.88
CA GLU A 334 13.35 -7.87 9.83
C GLU A 334 13.84 -8.58 8.57
N ALA A 335 13.06 -9.50 8.00
CA ALA A 335 13.39 -10.13 6.73
C ALA A 335 13.34 -9.10 5.59
N LEU A 336 12.32 -8.25 5.56
CA LEU A 336 12.24 -7.13 4.60
C LEU A 336 13.40 -6.17 4.78
N ARG A 337 13.69 -5.76 6.03
CA ARG A 337 14.81 -4.88 6.35
C ARG A 337 16.14 -5.45 5.86
N PHE A 338 16.36 -6.74 6.12
CA PHE A 338 17.60 -7.41 5.72
C PHE A 338 17.83 -7.36 4.21
N ASP A 339 16.81 -7.56 3.38
CA ASP A 339 16.96 -7.50 1.93
C ASP A 339 17.47 -6.12 1.48
N ILE A 340 16.99 -5.05 2.10
CA ILE A 340 17.44 -3.68 1.81
C ILE A 340 18.87 -3.44 2.29
N GLU A 341 19.18 -3.81 3.54
CA GLU A 341 20.53 -3.69 4.10
C GLU A 341 21.56 -4.48 3.29
N PHE A 342 21.20 -5.70 2.88
CA PHE A 342 22.06 -6.56 2.09
C PHE A 342 22.27 -5.99 0.68
N THR A 343 21.22 -5.48 0.04
CA THR A 343 21.30 -4.80 -1.27
C THR A 343 22.29 -3.63 -1.21
N LYS A 344 22.21 -2.80 -0.17
CA LYS A 344 23.17 -1.70 0.04
C LYS A 344 24.59 -2.20 0.31
N LYS A 345 24.74 -3.26 1.09
CA LYS A 345 26.05 -3.87 1.38
C LYS A 345 26.75 -4.39 0.11
N LEU A 346 26.00 -4.79 -0.91
CA LEU A 346 26.53 -5.14 -2.23
C LEU A 346 26.97 -3.93 -3.07
N GLY A 347 26.82 -2.70 -2.56
CA GLY A 347 27.15 -1.46 -3.27
C GLY A 347 26.04 -0.97 -4.21
N MET A 348 24.83 -1.54 -4.12
CA MET A 348 23.69 -1.12 -4.93
C MET A 348 22.97 0.06 -4.29
N ASN A 349 22.44 0.96 -5.12
CA ASN A 349 21.69 2.14 -4.69
C ASN A 349 20.23 2.14 -5.21
N MET A 350 19.84 1.12 -5.97
CA MET A 350 18.51 0.99 -6.55
C MET A 350 18.04 -0.48 -6.54
N ALA A 351 16.72 -0.69 -6.48
CA ALA A 351 16.08 -1.95 -6.85
C ALA A 351 14.85 -1.67 -7.73
N ARG A 352 14.66 -2.48 -8.77
CA ARG A 352 13.41 -2.50 -9.54
C ARG A 352 12.53 -3.59 -8.98
N LYS A 353 11.44 -3.21 -8.29
CA LYS A 353 10.45 -4.17 -7.83
C LYS A 353 9.67 -4.68 -9.05
N HIS A 354 10.04 -5.86 -9.51
CA HIS A 354 9.74 -6.35 -10.84
C HIS A 354 8.36 -6.98 -10.91
N VAL A 355 7.46 -6.37 -11.69
CA VAL A 355 6.07 -6.79 -11.93
C VAL A 355 5.33 -7.30 -10.68
N LYS A 356 5.58 -6.67 -9.53
CA LYS A 356 5.02 -6.96 -8.20
C LYS A 356 4.89 -5.63 -7.44
N VAL A 357 3.98 -5.57 -6.47
CA VAL A 357 3.98 -4.53 -5.42
C VAL A 357 4.27 -5.22 -4.08
N GLU A 358 5.09 -4.61 -3.23
CA GLU A 358 5.32 -5.12 -1.88
C GLU A 358 4.32 -4.58 -0.86
N MET A 359 4.35 -5.14 0.35
CA MET A 359 3.74 -4.46 1.49
C MET A 359 4.46 -3.14 1.80
N GLN A 360 3.72 -2.15 2.29
CA GLN A 360 4.20 -0.79 2.61
C GLN A 360 5.47 -0.76 3.49
N ARG A 361 5.65 -1.78 4.34
CA ARG A 361 6.83 -1.94 5.20
C ARG A 361 8.13 -2.08 4.41
N TRP A 362 8.12 -2.71 3.24
CA TRP A 362 9.30 -2.80 2.37
C TRP A 362 9.75 -1.42 1.90
N TYR A 363 8.82 -0.60 1.41
CA TYR A 363 9.10 0.76 0.97
C TYR A 363 9.53 1.66 2.14
N TYR A 364 8.96 1.48 3.33
CA TYR A 364 9.44 2.14 4.54
C TYR A 364 10.92 1.85 4.81
N TRP A 365 11.36 0.60 4.66
CA TRP A 365 12.78 0.28 4.79
C TRP A 365 13.64 0.86 3.66
N CYS A 366 13.14 0.90 2.42
CA CYS A 366 13.80 1.61 1.32
C CYS A 366 13.98 3.11 1.61
N ASP A 367 12.94 3.76 2.16
CA ASP A 367 12.98 5.17 2.53
C ASP A 367 13.98 5.42 3.66
N ARG A 368 13.97 4.57 4.70
CA ARG A 368 14.78 4.72 5.92
C ARG A 368 16.25 4.40 5.70
N LEU A 369 16.53 3.38 4.90
CA LEU A 369 17.89 2.91 4.66
C LEU A 369 18.51 3.56 3.42
N GLY A 370 17.70 4.19 2.57
CA GLY A 370 18.17 4.89 1.37
C GLY A 370 18.42 3.94 0.20
N LEU A 371 17.35 3.46 -0.43
CA LEU A 371 17.40 2.68 -1.66
C LEU A 371 16.41 3.28 -2.65
N LEU A 372 16.84 3.57 -3.88
CA LEU A 372 15.94 4.00 -4.95
C LEU A 372 15.08 2.84 -5.41
N VAL A 373 13.82 3.11 -5.73
CA VAL A 373 12.87 2.10 -6.19
C VAL A 373 12.33 2.49 -7.55
N TRP A 374 12.46 1.56 -8.50
CA TRP A 374 11.64 1.54 -9.71
C TRP A 374 10.48 0.59 -9.45
N GLN A 375 9.27 1.14 -9.39
CA GLN A 375 8.08 0.39 -9.05
C GLN A 375 7.32 -0.02 -10.30
N ASP A 376 7.29 -1.32 -10.59
CA ASP A 376 6.47 -1.86 -11.67
C ASP A 376 5.01 -2.02 -11.25
N MET A 377 4.10 -1.78 -12.19
CA MET A 377 2.77 -2.36 -12.14
C MET A 377 2.88 -3.88 -12.42
N PRO A 378 2.23 -4.75 -11.63
CA PRO A 378 2.09 -6.16 -11.98
C PRO A 378 1.54 -6.33 -13.39
N SER A 379 2.26 -7.07 -14.23
CA SER A 379 1.87 -7.23 -15.63
C SER A 379 0.69 -8.18 -15.79
N MET A 380 -0.12 -7.94 -16.83
CA MET A 380 -1.06 -8.93 -17.34
C MET A 380 -0.32 -10.01 -18.15
N ALA A 381 -1.07 -10.97 -18.71
CA ALA A 381 -0.52 -12.08 -19.46
C ALA A 381 0.41 -11.65 -20.62
N ALA A 382 1.59 -12.27 -20.68
CA ALA A 382 2.55 -12.05 -21.76
C ALA A 382 1.95 -12.45 -23.13
N ARG A 383 2.26 -11.66 -24.17
CA ARG A 383 1.88 -11.93 -25.57
C ARG A 383 0.37 -12.09 -25.82
N ARG A 384 -0.46 -11.43 -25.01
CA ARG A 384 -1.91 -11.37 -25.22
C ARG A 384 -2.40 -9.93 -25.20
N THR A 385 -3.31 -9.62 -26.11
CA THR A 385 -4.04 -8.36 -26.10
C THR A 385 -5.09 -8.41 -24.98
N PRO A 386 -5.07 -7.47 -24.02
CA PRO A 386 -6.05 -7.46 -22.94
C PRO A 386 -7.43 -7.01 -23.45
N THR A 387 -8.49 -7.62 -22.91
CA THR A 387 -9.89 -7.25 -23.18
C THR A 387 -10.21 -5.87 -22.60
N PRO A 388 -11.26 -5.17 -23.05
CA PRO A 388 -11.68 -3.89 -22.47
C PRO A 388 -11.90 -3.95 -20.95
N GLU A 389 -12.46 -5.05 -20.43
CA GLU A 389 -12.69 -5.26 -19.00
C GLU A 389 -11.36 -5.40 -18.25
N SER A 390 -10.42 -6.17 -18.81
CA SER A 390 -9.08 -6.35 -18.24
C SER A 390 -8.32 -5.02 -18.19
N ARG A 391 -8.45 -4.19 -19.23
CA ARG A 391 -7.84 -2.84 -19.28
C ARG A 391 -8.42 -1.92 -18.22
N LYS A 392 -9.75 -1.91 -18.08
CA LYS A 392 -10.43 -1.08 -17.06
C LYS A 392 -9.98 -1.47 -15.65
N GLN A 393 -9.86 -2.77 -15.39
CA GLN A 393 -9.40 -3.27 -14.10
C GLN A 393 -7.92 -2.96 -13.86
N PHE A 394 -7.06 -3.15 -14.86
CA PHE A 394 -5.64 -2.78 -14.81
C PHE A 394 -5.44 -1.29 -14.50
N GLU A 395 -6.17 -0.40 -15.17
CA GLU A 395 -6.09 1.05 -14.94
C GLU A 395 -6.58 1.45 -13.55
N LEU A 396 -7.60 0.77 -13.02
CA LEU A 396 -8.07 0.97 -11.65
C LEU A 396 -6.99 0.57 -10.63
N GLU A 397 -6.40 -0.62 -10.78
CA GLU A 397 -5.33 -1.09 -9.90
C GLU A 397 -4.07 -0.24 -10.01
N LEU A 398 -3.71 0.20 -11.21
CA LEU A 398 -2.58 1.09 -11.44
C LEU A 398 -2.77 2.43 -10.72
N LYS A 399 -3.93 3.05 -10.87
CA LYS A 399 -4.27 4.29 -10.16
C LYS A 399 -4.12 4.11 -8.64
N ARG A 400 -4.68 3.02 -8.09
CA ARG A 400 -4.63 2.75 -6.64
C ARG A 400 -3.22 2.44 -6.17
N LEU A 401 -2.42 1.70 -6.94
CA LEU A 401 -1.00 1.45 -6.67
C LEU A 401 -0.26 2.77 -6.48
N ILE A 402 -0.43 3.71 -7.42
CA ILE A 402 0.23 5.01 -7.36
C ILE A 402 -0.28 5.79 -6.15
N GLU A 403 -1.60 5.96 -6.01
CA GLU A 403 -2.21 6.74 -4.92
C GLU A 403 -1.77 6.26 -3.53
N THR A 404 -1.57 4.95 -3.35
CA THR A 404 -1.22 4.35 -2.06
C THR A 404 0.28 4.36 -1.75
N HIS A 405 1.14 4.53 -2.76
CA HIS A 405 2.60 4.49 -2.60
C HIS A 405 3.29 5.83 -2.90
N ILE A 406 2.54 6.85 -3.33
CA ILE A 406 3.10 8.11 -3.84
C ILE A 406 3.95 8.91 -2.85
N ASN A 407 3.73 8.72 -1.55
CA ASN A 407 4.44 9.45 -0.51
C ASN A 407 5.83 8.88 -0.21
N HIS A 408 6.19 7.70 -0.73
CA HIS A 408 7.49 7.09 -0.49
C HIS A 408 8.59 7.86 -1.24
N PRO A 409 9.54 8.53 -0.54
CA PRO A 409 10.64 9.23 -1.21
C PRO A 409 11.52 8.30 -2.04
N SER A 410 11.62 7.02 -1.67
CA SER A 410 12.38 5.99 -2.39
C SER A 410 11.87 5.71 -3.79
N ILE A 411 10.57 5.85 -4.06
CA ILE A 411 10.03 5.60 -5.39
C ILE A 411 10.40 6.77 -6.30
N VAL A 412 11.23 6.49 -7.29
CA VAL A 412 11.75 7.50 -8.25
C VAL A 412 11.32 7.24 -9.68
N MET A 413 10.70 6.08 -9.92
CA MET A 413 10.16 5.72 -11.22
C MET A 413 8.96 4.79 -11.08
N TRP A 414 7.94 5.02 -11.90
CA TRP A 414 6.84 4.08 -12.11
C TRP A 414 6.97 3.41 -13.47
N ILE A 415 6.80 2.09 -13.51
CA ILE A 415 6.91 1.29 -14.73
C ILE A 415 5.54 0.66 -15.01
N VAL A 416 4.90 1.08 -16.09
CA VAL A 416 3.53 0.65 -16.41
C VAL A 416 3.53 -0.75 -17.03
N PHE A 417 4.49 -1.05 -17.90
CA PHE A 417 4.56 -2.32 -18.61
C PHE A 417 5.95 -2.92 -18.60
N ASN A 418 6.01 -4.24 -18.50
CA ASN A 418 7.21 -5.04 -18.67
C ASN A 418 7.13 -5.85 -19.97
N GLU A 419 8.16 -5.75 -20.81
CA GLU A 419 8.34 -6.63 -21.98
C GLU A 419 7.16 -6.74 -22.96
N GLY A 420 6.30 -5.72 -23.05
CA GLY A 420 5.09 -5.77 -23.87
C GLY A 420 3.96 -6.64 -23.29
N TRP A 421 4.09 -7.11 -22.06
CA TRP A 421 3.12 -8.03 -21.45
C TRP A 421 1.82 -7.31 -21.11
N GLY A 422 0.75 -7.70 -21.82
CA GLY A 422 -0.53 -7.02 -21.77
C GLY A 422 -0.45 -5.52 -22.07
N GLN A 423 0.54 -5.08 -22.86
CA GLN A 423 0.73 -3.68 -23.19
C GLN A 423 -0.34 -3.18 -24.15
N TYR A 424 -0.86 -1.98 -23.88
CA TYR A 424 -1.77 -1.23 -24.74
C TYR A 424 -1.64 0.26 -24.42
N ASP A 425 -1.90 1.11 -25.41
CA ASP A 425 -2.11 2.57 -25.23
C ASP A 425 -1.13 3.25 -24.25
N THR A 426 0.16 2.97 -24.44
CA THR A 426 1.21 3.31 -23.48
C THR A 426 1.33 4.81 -23.24
N GLU A 427 1.25 5.61 -24.29
CA GLU A 427 1.35 7.07 -24.18
C GLU A 427 0.23 7.65 -23.32
N ARG A 428 -1.04 7.25 -23.56
CA ARG A 428 -2.16 7.71 -22.73
C ARG A 428 -1.99 7.32 -21.28
N LEU A 429 -1.60 6.06 -21.02
CA LEU A 429 -1.45 5.57 -19.64
C LEU A 429 -0.35 6.32 -18.90
N VAL A 430 0.80 6.51 -19.53
CA VAL A 430 1.89 7.31 -18.97
C VAL A 430 1.42 8.75 -18.70
N MET A 431 0.74 9.39 -19.65
CA MET A 431 0.21 10.75 -19.47
C MET A 431 -0.84 10.85 -18.36
N SER A 432 -1.64 9.81 -18.14
CA SER A 432 -2.65 9.78 -17.07
C SER A 432 -2.08 9.66 -15.65
N ILE A 433 -0.82 9.23 -15.54
CA ILE A 433 -0.13 8.97 -14.26
C ILE A 433 0.78 10.13 -13.87
N LEU A 434 1.00 11.11 -14.76
CA LEU A 434 1.97 12.19 -14.56
C LEU A 434 1.71 12.97 -13.25
N ILE A 435 2.40 12.53 -12.21
CA ILE A 435 2.49 13.11 -10.90
C ILE A 435 3.96 13.07 -10.52
N ALA A 436 4.67 14.20 -10.69
CA ALA A 436 5.98 14.55 -10.10
C ALA A 436 7.09 13.47 -10.00
N VAL A 437 6.98 12.34 -10.70
CA VAL A 437 7.88 11.18 -10.70
C VAL A 437 7.96 10.65 -12.14
N LEU A 438 9.15 10.24 -12.56
CA LEU A 438 9.41 9.81 -13.93
C LEU A 438 8.72 8.49 -14.25
N LEU A 439 8.29 8.34 -15.51
CA LEU A 439 7.61 7.16 -16.02
C LEU A 439 8.44 6.53 -17.13
N LEU A 440 8.53 5.20 -17.14
CA LEU A 440 9.21 4.45 -18.19
C LEU A 440 8.37 3.27 -18.66
N CYS A 441 8.33 3.06 -19.99
CA CYS A 441 7.94 1.79 -20.60
C CYS A 441 9.21 1.05 -21.03
N CYS A 442 9.47 -0.15 -20.51
CA CYS A 442 10.77 -0.82 -20.66
C CYS A 442 11.13 -1.31 -22.08
N ILE A 443 10.34 -1.04 -23.13
CA ILE A 443 10.69 -1.45 -24.51
C ILE A 443 10.52 -0.33 -25.57
N THR A 444 9.79 0.74 -25.32
CA THR A 444 9.60 1.79 -26.34
C THR A 444 9.61 3.18 -25.71
N SER A 445 10.73 3.87 -25.90
CA SER A 445 10.90 5.33 -25.83
C SER A 445 10.60 6.02 -24.49
N TRP A 446 11.47 6.97 -24.13
CA TRP A 446 11.22 7.92 -23.07
C TRP A 446 10.08 8.87 -23.50
N VAL A 447 9.02 8.97 -22.72
CA VAL A 447 8.09 10.10 -22.83
C VAL A 447 8.63 11.17 -21.87
N ALA A 448 9.44 12.08 -22.40
CA ALA A 448 9.83 13.29 -21.69
C ALA A 448 8.73 14.34 -21.92
N THR A 449 8.21 14.92 -20.84
CA THR A 449 7.52 16.22 -20.89
C THR A 449 8.51 17.32 -20.58
#